data_AF-A0A7R9YKY1-F1
#
_entry.id   AF-A0A7R9YKY1-F1
#
_cell.length_a   1.000
_cell.length_b   1.000
_cell.length_c   1.000
_cell.angle_alpha   90.00
_cell.angle_beta   90.00
_cell.angle_gamma   90.00
#
_symmetry.space_group_name_H-M   'P 1'
#
loop_
_entity.id
_entity.type
_entity.pdbx_description
1 polymer ?
#
loop_
_entity_poly.entity_id
_entity_poly.type
_entity_poly.pdbx_seq_one_letter_code
_entity_poly.pdbx_strand_id
1 'polypeptide(L)'
;MREQREAAARTARALLIRSVLHDLRSPLLSISVIAHELGGATRASAHEGQLVATLKMCASFMESLLSDMLDWERIEAGRMEISLAPFHPAELLRGAVATFAHVGKQKR
;
A
#
# COMPACT_ATOMS: atom_id res chain seq x y z
N MET A 1 26.40 -14.47 22.02
CA MET A 1 26.32 -15.31 20.80
C MET A 1 24.89 -15.47 20.27
N ARG A 2 23.91 -15.87 21.09
CA ARG A 2 22.51 -16.05 20.64
C ARG A 2 21.85 -14.73 20.20
N GLU A 3 21.97 -13.68 21.01
CA GLU A 3 21.44 -12.34 20.68
C GLU A 3 22.03 -11.75 19.40
N GLN A 4 23.34 -11.91 19.18
CA GLN A 4 23.98 -11.46 17.94
C GLN A 4 23.48 -12.22 16.69
N ARG A 5 23.24 -13.53 16.82
CA ARG A 5 22.63 -14.33 15.73
C ARG A 5 21.19 -13.89 15.45
N GLU A 6 20.41 -13.62 16.49
CA GLU A 6 19.03 -13.15 16.36
C GLU A 6 18.97 -11.74 15.74
N ALA A 7 19.86 -10.83 16.13
CA ALA A 7 19.96 -9.50 15.54
C ALA A 7 20.38 -9.54 14.05
N ALA A 8 21.32 -10.41 13.70
CA ALA A 8 21.74 -10.62 12.31
C ALA A 8 20.60 -11.20 11.46
N ALA A 9 19.84 -12.16 12.00
CA ALA A 9 18.69 -12.75 11.32
C ALA A 9 17.57 -11.72 11.07
N ARG A 10 17.27 -10.86 12.06
CA ARG A 10 16.30 -9.75 11.90
C ARG A 10 16.73 -8.79 10.80
N THR A 11 18.00 -8.40 10.80
CA THR A 11 18.56 -7.48 9.79
C THR A 11 18.50 -8.08 8.39
N ALA A 12 18.86 -9.35 8.23
CA ALA A 12 18.79 -10.04 6.95
C ALA A 12 17.35 -10.13 6.43
N ARG A 13 16.40 -10.45 7.31
CA ARG A 13 14.96 -10.48 6.97
C ARG A 13 14.47 -9.11 6.49
N ALA A 14 14.87 -8.04 7.17
CA ALA A 14 14.48 -6.68 6.81
C ALA A 14 15.01 -6.25 5.45
N LEU A 15 16.25 -6.62 5.13
CA LEU A 15 16.85 -6.34 3.82
C LEU A 15 16.17 -7.14 2.71
N LEU A 16 15.84 -8.41 2.95
CA LEU A 16 15.11 -9.25 1.99
C LEU A 16 13.74 -8.67 1.69
N ILE A 17 12.96 -8.32 2.72
CA ILE A 17 11.62 -7.74 2.54
C ILE A 17 11.74 -6.42 1.77
N ARG A 18 12.66 -5.53 2.13
CA ARG A 18 12.88 -4.28 1.39
C ARG A 18 13.21 -4.52 -0.09
N SER A 19 14.06 -5.50 -0.40
CA SER A 19 14.44 -5.84 -1.77
C SER A 19 13.23 -6.33 -2.56
N VAL A 20 12.50 -7.32 -2.04
CA VAL A 20 11.32 -7.88 -2.72
C VAL A 20 10.26 -6.82 -2.93
N LEU A 21 10.02 -5.96 -1.94
CA LEU A 21 9.03 -4.87 -2.05
C LEU A 21 9.43 -3.83 -3.10
N HIS A 22 10.72 -3.52 -3.22
CA HIS A 22 11.22 -2.66 -4.29
C HIS A 22 10.95 -3.26 -5.67
N ASP A 23 11.23 -4.55 -5.83
CA ASP A 23 11.04 -5.26 -7.10
C ASP A 23 9.56 -5.42 -7.47
N LEU A 24 8.67 -5.49 -6.47
CA LEU A 24 7.21 -5.53 -6.66
C LEU A 24 6.60 -4.16 -6.99
N ARG A 25 7.25 -3.05 -6.60
CA ARG A 25 6.74 -1.70 -6.91
C ARG A 25 6.69 -1.40 -8.40
N SER A 26 7.71 -1.84 -9.14
CA SER A 26 7.81 -1.57 -10.58
C SER A 26 6.70 -2.23 -11.42
N PRO A 27 6.41 -3.56 -11.29
CA PRO A 27 5.31 -4.18 -12.00
C PRO A 27 3.95 -3.64 -11.55
N LEU A 28 3.78 -3.31 -10.26
CA LEU A 28 2.57 -2.69 -9.75
C LEU A 28 2.32 -1.31 -10.37
N LEU A 29 3.35 -0.47 -10.46
CA LEU A 29 3.26 0.83 -11.12
C LEU A 29 2.83 0.67 -12.59
N SER A 30 3.38 -0.33 -13.27
CA SER A 30 3.03 -0.64 -14.66
C SER A 30 1.55 -1.04 -14.78
N ILE A 31 1.06 -1.89 -13.88
CA ILE A 31 -0.35 -2.27 -13.78
C ILE A 31 -1.23 -1.05 -13.53
N SER A 32 -0.88 -0.18 -12.57
CA SER A 32 -1.61 1.05 -12.23
C SER A 32 -1.69 2.01 -13.42
N VAL A 33 -0.60 2.19 -14.17
CA VAL A 33 -0.57 3.03 -15.38
C VAL A 33 -1.48 2.46 -16.46
N ILE A 34 -1.37 1.17 -16.77
CA ILE A 34 -2.22 0.51 -17.77
C ILE A 34 -3.70 0.62 -17.38
N ALA A 35 -4.02 0.42 -16.11
CA ALA A 35 -5.37 0.61 -15.58
C ALA A 35 -5.88 2.03 -15.79
N HIS A 36 -5.02 3.01 -15.53
CA HIS A 36 -5.35 4.42 -15.69
C HIS A 36 -5.67 4.75 -17.14
N GLU A 37 -4.79 4.38 -18.06
CA GLU A 37 -4.96 4.58 -19.51
C GLU A 37 -6.24 3.93 -20.05
N LEU A 38 -6.48 2.66 -19.70
CA LEU A 38 -7.68 1.95 -20.12
C LEU A 38 -8.96 2.58 -19.55
N GLY A 39 -8.88 3.17 -18.36
CA GLY A 39 -10.02 3.86 -17.74
C GLY A 39 -10.34 5.22 -18.37
N GLY A 40 -9.40 5.82 -19.10
CA GLY A 40 -9.60 7.05 -19.86
C GLY A 40 -10.09 6.83 -21.29
N ALA A 41 -10.14 5.57 -21.76
CA ALA A 41 -10.51 5.24 -23.13
C ALA A 41 -12.00 5.53 -23.41
N THR A 42 -12.25 6.43 -24.37
CA THR A 42 -13.59 6.92 -24.76
C THR A 42 -14.53 5.87 -25.37
N ARG A 43 -14.07 4.63 -25.60
CA ARG A 43 -14.82 3.55 -26.25
C ARG A 43 -14.86 2.23 -25.46
N ALA A 44 -14.58 2.25 -24.16
CA ALA A 44 -14.69 1.03 -23.35
C ALA A 44 -16.15 0.57 -23.21
N SER A 45 -16.39 -0.73 -23.39
CA SER A 45 -17.65 -1.37 -23.01
C SER A 45 -17.86 -1.35 -21.49
N ALA A 46 -19.10 -1.52 -21.03
CA ALA A 46 -19.42 -1.59 -19.60
C ALA A 46 -18.65 -2.71 -18.86
N HIS A 47 -18.39 -3.83 -19.55
CA HIS A 47 -17.62 -4.95 -19.01
C HIS A 47 -16.14 -4.59 -18.85
N GLU A 48 -15.52 -3.97 -19.87
CA GLU A 48 -14.13 -3.49 -19.79
C GLU A 48 -13.96 -2.43 -18.69
N GLY A 49 -14.93 -1.53 -18.53
CA GLY A 49 -14.95 -0.56 -17.43
C GLY A 49 -14.94 -1.22 -16.04
N GLN A 50 -15.71 -2.30 -15.84
CA GLN A 50 -15.70 -3.06 -14.58
C GLN A 50 -14.38 -3.79 -14.33
N LEU A 51 -13.77 -4.37 -15.37
CA LEU A 51 -12.45 -5.00 -15.27
C LEU A 51 -11.39 -3.97 -14.87
N VAL A 52 -11.38 -2.80 -15.51
CA VAL A 52 -10.46 -1.71 -15.17
C VAL A 52 -10.67 -1.21 -13.74
N ALA A 53 -11.91 -1.04 -13.30
CA ALA A 53 -12.22 -0.64 -11.92
C ALA A 53 -11.69 -1.66 -10.90
N THR A 54 -11.87 -2.95 -11.19
CA THR A 54 -11.36 -4.05 -10.36
C THR A 54 -9.83 -4.04 -10.33
N LEU A 55 -9.18 -3.84 -11.49
CA LEU A 55 -7.72 -3.82 -11.59
C LEU A 55 -7.12 -2.62 -10.83
N LYS A 56 -7.75 -1.44 -10.89
CA LYS A 56 -7.38 -0.27 -10.06
C LYS A 56 -7.52 -0.58 -8.57
N MET A 57 -8.62 -1.20 -8.16
CA MET A 57 -8.83 -1.59 -6.76
C MET A 57 -7.75 -2.55 -6.26
N CYS A 58 -7.44 -3.60 -7.05
CA CYS A 58 -6.39 -4.56 -6.72
C CYS A 58 -5.01 -3.91 -6.63
N ALA A 59 -4.68 -3.02 -7.57
CA ALA A 59 -3.41 -2.30 -7.57
C ALA A 59 -3.28 -1.42 -6.31
N SER A 60 -4.29 -0.61 -5.98
CA SER A 60 -4.29 0.20 -4.76
C SER A 60 -4.24 -0.63 -3.48
N PHE A 61 -4.89 -1.79 -3.46
CA PHE A 61 -4.81 -2.70 -2.32
C PHE A 61 -3.39 -3.28 -2.16
N MET A 62 -2.76 -3.71 -3.27
CA MET A 62 -1.37 -4.16 -3.25
C MET A 62 -0.42 -3.03 -2.82
N GLU A 63 -0.61 -1.80 -3.31
CA GLU A 63 0.16 -0.61 -2.85
C GLU A 63 0.08 -0.45 -1.33
N SER A 64 -1.11 -0.59 -0.74
CA SER A 64 -1.31 -0.56 0.71
C SER A 64 -0.53 -1.67 1.41
N LEU A 65 -0.65 -2.92 0.94
CA LEU A 65 0.06 -4.06 1.54
C LEU A 65 1.58 -3.91 1.48
N LEU A 66 2.12 -3.42 0.36
CA LEU A 66 3.55 -3.16 0.22
C LEU A 66 4.00 -2.05 1.18
N SER A 67 3.16 -1.01 1.37
CA SER A 67 3.43 0.06 2.34
C SER A 67 3.43 -0.48 3.77
N ASP A 68 2.40 -1.24 4.15
CA ASP A 68 2.24 -1.81 5.49
C ASP A 68 3.42 -2.73 5.85
N MET A 69 3.91 -3.52 4.88
CA MET A 69 5.11 -4.34 5.08
C MET A 69 6.38 -3.50 5.28
N LEU A 70 6.55 -2.40 4.55
CA LEU A 70 7.69 -1.50 4.77
C LEU A 70 7.63 -0.83 6.14
N ASP A 71 6.45 -0.41 6.56
CA ASP A 71 6.24 0.22 7.86
C ASP A 71 6.52 -0.77 8.99
N TRP A 72 6.08 -2.02 8.86
CA TRP A 72 6.44 -3.11 9.77
C TRP A 72 7.95 -3.27 9.91
N GLU A 73 8.68 -3.31 8.78
CA GLU A 73 10.14 -3.43 8.78
C GLU A 73 10.87 -2.21 9.38
N ARG A 74 10.28 -1.02 9.30
CA ARG A 74 10.82 0.16 9.99
C ARG A 74 10.60 0.05 11.49
N ILE A 75 9.44 -0.42 11.92
CA ILE A 75 9.10 -0.62 13.34
C ILE A 75 10.02 -1.67 13.97
N GLU A 76 10.13 -2.87 13.39
CA GLU A 76 10.98 -3.95 13.92
C GLU A 76 12.45 -3.57 14.02
N ALA A 77 12.93 -2.74 13.08
CA ALA A 77 14.30 -2.27 13.09
C ALA A 77 14.54 -1.04 13.97
N GLY A 78 13.52 -0.51 14.64
CA GLY A 78 13.62 0.73 15.43
C GLY A 78 13.93 1.98 14.58
N ARG A 79 13.58 1.96 13.29
CA ARG A 79 13.81 3.05 12.31
C ARG A 79 12.52 3.76 11.87
N MET A 80 11.43 3.61 12.64
CA MET A 80 10.22 4.36 12.42
C MET A 80 10.40 5.76 12.99
N GLU A 81 10.33 6.78 12.14
CA GLU A 81 10.47 8.18 12.56
C GLU A 81 9.09 8.85 12.54
N ILE A 82 8.76 9.54 13.62
CA ILE A 82 7.55 10.35 13.72
C ILE A 82 7.91 11.76 13.27
N SER A 83 7.27 12.22 12.19
CA SER A 83 7.39 13.60 11.73
C SER A 83 6.28 14.46 12.34
N LEU A 84 6.66 15.48 13.10
CA LEU A 84 5.73 16.50 13.61
C LEU A 84 5.61 17.62 12.57
N ALA A 85 4.47 17.66 11.88
CA ALA A 85 4.15 18.70 10.91
C ALA A 85 2.77 19.28 11.19
N PRO A 86 2.52 20.57 10.91
CA PRO A 86 1.16 21.13 10.95
C PRO A 86 0.26 20.35 10.00
N PHE A 87 -0.92 19.95 10.47
CA PHE A 87 -1.95 19.29 9.66
C PHE A 87 -3.33 19.81 10.07
N HIS A 88 -4.32 19.67 9.18
CA HIS A 88 -5.69 20.08 9.45
C HIS A 88 -6.49 18.89 10.04
N PRO A 89 -6.91 18.91 11.32
CA PRO A 89 -7.56 17.76 11.96
C PRO A 89 -8.83 17.29 11.23
N ALA A 90 -9.60 18.24 10.68
CA ALA A 90 -10.81 17.90 9.94
C ALA A 90 -10.53 17.15 8.62
N GLU A 91 -9.38 17.39 7.98
CA GLU A 91 -9.00 16.66 6.76
C GLU A 91 -8.57 15.24 7.11
N LEU A 92 -7.77 15.09 8.16
CA LEU A 92 -7.35 13.79 8.67
C LEU A 92 -8.58 12.92 9.04
N LEU A 93 -9.53 13.48 9.79
CA LEU A 93 -10.75 12.79 10.18
C LEU A 93 -11.61 12.40 8.99
N ARG A 94 -11.76 13.29 7.98
CA ARG A 94 -12.49 12.96 6.74
C ARG A 94 -11.84 11.78 6.01
N GLY A 95 -10.50 11.79 5.88
CA GLY A 95 -9.75 10.68 5.29
C GLY A 95 -9.99 9.37 6.03
N ALA A 96 -9.83 9.38 7.36
CA ALA A 96 -10.07 8.19 8.19
C ALA A 96 -11.49 7.63 8.04
N VAL A 97 -12.52 8.50 8.08
CA VAL A 97 -13.91 8.07 7.88
C VAL A 97 -14.13 7.48 6.48
N ALA A 98 -13.55 8.10 5.43
CA ALA A 98 -13.66 7.57 4.08
C ALA A 98 -13.03 6.18 3.95
N THR A 99 -11.86 5.97 4.56
CA THR A 99 -11.18 4.67 4.60
C THR A 99 -12.06 3.58 5.20
N PHE A 100 -12.76 3.84 6.30
CA PHE A 100 -13.59 2.83 6.97
C PHE A 100 -15.07 2.81 6.54
N ALA A 101 -15.49 3.71 5.65
CA ALA A 101 -16.90 3.85 5.25
C ALA A 101 -17.49 2.56 4.65
N HIS A 102 -16.68 1.79 3.92
CA HIS A 102 -17.09 0.52 3.32
C HIS A 102 -17.31 -0.59 4.38
N VAL A 103 -16.46 -0.64 5.41
CA VAL A 103 -16.60 -1.56 6.56
C VAL A 103 -17.86 -1.22 7.37
N GLY A 104 -18.15 0.07 7.55
CA GLY A 104 -19.34 0.53 8.27
C GLY A 104 -20.66 0.19 7.57
N LYS A 105 -20.68 0.13 6.22
CA LYS A 105 -21.88 -0.22 5.43
C LYS A 105 -22.24 -1.70 5.47
N GLN A 106 -21.28 -2.60 5.73
CA GLN A 106 -21.54 -4.05 5.79
C GLN A 106 -22.21 -4.51 7.10
N LYS A 107 -22.30 -3.64 8.11
CA LYS A 107 -22.94 -3.93 9.40
C LYS A 107 -24.37 -3.37 9.54
N ARG A 108 -24.98 -2.92 8.45
CA ARG A 108 -26.35 -2.36 8.43
C ARG A 108 -27.29 -3.24 7.64
#